data_AF-A0A2G6P6Z8-F1
#
_entry.id   AF-A0A2G6P6Z8-F1
#
_cell.length_a   1.000
_cell.length_b   1.000
_cell.length_c   1.000
_cell.angle_alpha   90.00
_cell.angle_beta   90.00
_cell.angle_gamma   90.00
#
_symmetry.space_group_name_H-M   'P 1'
#
loop_
_entity.id
_entity.type
_entity.pdbx_description
1 polymer ?
#
loop_
_entity_poly.entity_id
_entity_poly.type
_entity_poly.pdbx_seq_one_letter_code
_entity_poly.pdbx_strand_id
1 'polypeptide(L)'
;MTLYKHGVGFFERRASLTGEEASLSFRVEEMNDILKSLTAIDWGEGQVLGIDYATPQSREERLEGCSVRLRDKRNLRDLLGGLRGRRVSLQLDQGETAVGTLLGLDELPDRQPIGDSLVSLLQDEVEQVQNFPLSRVQSVDILDERGAADLRFFLQLAQTQEDYRQVTVRLTPGEHDLSVSYIAPAPTWRVSYRLVAAPEADGQPQVLLLGWGIFDNRLEEELTEISLSLVAGMPISFVYDLYTPFMPERPFIEEESRVAPGPVDLVAGAAVFSRMPEAEPEMMQAMAAAPAEPKKRERKMSATDIAESVSVSASGEAMGELFQYHITTPVSVGRGQSAMVPIVSTNLSYNKDLIYNSAKLAVHPIASLRLTNTTGLTLERGPATVIENGDYVGEAVLPFTAAGAEFIIPYAVELGMRVREQRGSRIELYGLSIQGDYLLFEEWDVRWHEYQLNNTTTKPMTILVEHPRTAHYDLFDTPKPAETTEESMRFAVDAPAKDETKLRVNTRTLHQRREEIRNQSYVNLSRYLQKGLIDQGTHDLIVEILKLVDKINDHNQRLSEIDKKRQKVYTAQRQIQDNMQALSTKGREGHVRNRYVDRLEATENSLSVLNKEEALLQQEIEQLEAEIEKKLKIKD
;
A
#
# COMPACT_ATOMS: atom_id res chain seq x y z
N MET A 1 30.47 -4.03 10.38
CA MET A 1 29.02 -4.35 10.35
C MET A 1 28.31 -3.44 9.37
N THR A 2 27.52 -4.01 8.46
CA THR A 2 26.77 -3.27 7.44
C THR A 2 25.29 -3.62 7.52
N LEU A 3 24.41 -2.64 7.67
CA LEU A 3 22.97 -2.86 7.82
C LEU A 3 22.20 -2.37 6.60
N TYR A 4 21.21 -3.17 6.17
CA TYR A 4 20.41 -2.89 4.98
C TYR A 4 18.94 -2.67 5.32
N LYS A 5 18.21 -1.99 4.44
CA LYS A 5 16.79 -1.69 4.67
C LYS A 5 15.83 -2.86 4.49
N HIS A 6 16.26 -3.94 3.85
CA HIS A 6 15.45 -5.13 3.59
C HIS A 6 15.48 -6.17 4.73
N GLY A 7 15.98 -5.78 5.91
CA GLY A 7 15.94 -6.63 7.11
C GLY A 7 17.11 -7.60 7.27
N VAL A 8 18.24 -7.33 6.61
CA VAL A 8 19.46 -8.14 6.69
C VAL A 8 20.64 -7.27 7.12
N GLY A 9 21.54 -7.82 7.91
CA GLY A 9 22.85 -7.28 8.19
C GLY A 9 23.94 -8.17 7.60
N PHE A 10 25.01 -7.57 7.10
CA PHE A 10 26.28 -8.23 6.79
C PHE A 10 27.26 -7.99 7.93
N PHE A 11 27.75 -9.07 8.51
CA PHE A 11 28.62 -9.06 9.67
C PHE A 11 29.95 -9.68 9.27
N GLU A 12 31.03 -8.98 9.60
CA GLU A 12 32.38 -9.50 9.50
C GLU A 12 32.98 -9.48 10.90
N ARG A 13 33.51 -10.61 11.34
CA ARG A 13 34.20 -10.81 12.61
C ARG A 13 35.64 -11.15 12.31
N ARG A 14 36.59 -10.38 12.86
CA ARG A 14 38.02 -10.65 12.71
C ARG A 14 38.67 -10.87 14.07
N ALA A 15 39.46 -11.92 14.19
CA ALA A 15 40.18 -12.23 15.42
C ALA A 15 41.49 -12.95 15.12
N SER A 16 42.53 -12.62 15.89
CA SER A 16 43.75 -13.43 15.97
C SER A 16 43.55 -14.52 17.02
N LEU A 17 43.74 -15.79 16.64
CA LEU A 17 43.49 -16.94 17.50
C LEU A 17 44.54 -18.04 17.29
N THR A 18 44.79 -18.82 18.34
CA THR A 18 45.73 -19.94 18.31
C THR A 18 44.96 -21.22 18.60
N GLY A 19 45.05 -22.22 17.73
CA GLY A 19 44.34 -23.49 17.91
C GLY A 19 44.03 -24.19 16.59
N GLU A 20 43.04 -25.08 16.63
CA GLU A 20 42.58 -25.86 15.47
C GLU A 20 41.10 -25.63 15.17
N GLU A 21 40.38 -24.87 16.01
CA GLU A 21 38.94 -24.66 15.89
C GLU A 21 38.53 -23.26 16.39
N ALA A 22 37.53 -22.67 15.75
CA ALA A 22 36.87 -21.44 16.19
C ALA A 22 35.35 -21.65 16.21
N SER A 23 34.68 -21.30 17.31
CA SER A 23 33.23 -21.50 17.46
C SER A 23 32.45 -20.19 17.49
N LEU A 24 31.32 -20.18 16.80
CA LEU A 24 30.37 -19.08 16.73
C LEU A 24 28.99 -19.58 17.16
N SER A 25 28.21 -18.73 17.83
CA SER A 25 26.85 -19.06 18.25
C SER A 25 25.85 -18.18 17.53
N PHE A 26 24.82 -18.80 16.95
CA PHE A 26 23.76 -18.16 16.16
C PHE A 26 22.39 -18.61 16.63
N ARG A 27 21.36 -17.79 16.45
CA ARG A 27 19.98 -18.24 16.72
C ARG A 27 19.56 -19.28 15.69
N VAL A 28 18.69 -20.21 16.06
CA VAL A 28 18.12 -21.21 15.14
C VAL A 28 17.46 -20.54 13.94
N GLU A 29 16.75 -19.43 14.17
CA GLU A 29 16.07 -18.65 13.11
C GLU A 29 17.05 -18.01 12.11
N GLU A 30 18.31 -17.80 12.49
CA GLU A 30 19.34 -17.19 11.64
C GLU A 30 20.06 -18.24 10.78
N MET A 31 19.99 -19.53 11.13
CA MET A 31 20.81 -20.59 10.55
C MET A 31 20.70 -20.70 9.03
N ASN A 32 19.51 -20.50 8.46
CA ASN A 32 19.32 -20.55 7.01
C ASN A 32 20.13 -19.47 6.28
N ASP A 33 20.19 -18.26 6.82
CA ASP A 33 20.93 -17.14 6.25
C ASP A 33 22.44 -17.29 6.49
N ILE A 34 22.84 -17.82 7.65
CA ILE A 34 24.23 -18.15 7.96
C ILE A 34 24.75 -19.21 6.98
N LEU A 35 24.08 -20.36 6.85
CA LEU A 35 24.52 -21.45 5.97
C LEU A 35 24.58 -21.03 4.49
N LYS A 36 23.74 -20.08 4.08
CA LYS A 36 23.73 -19.52 2.72
C LYS A 36 24.94 -18.64 2.42
N SER A 37 25.56 -18.02 3.43
CA SER A 37 26.47 -16.87 3.24
C SER A 37 27.81 -16.96 3.97
N LEU A 38 27.93 -17.85 4.98
CA LEU A 38 29.07 -17.94 5.86
C LEU A 38 30.35 -18.22 5.06
N THR A 39 31.29 -17.31 5.15
CA THR A 39 32.60 -17.38 4.52
C THR A 39 33.65 -17.17 5.60
N ALA A 40 34.67 -18.02 5.64
CA ALA A 40 35.80 -17.90 6.55
C ALA A 40 37.10 -17.81 5.75
N ILE A 41 37.92 -16.82 6.05
CA ILE A 41 39.20 -16.54 5.41
C ILE A 41 40.24 -16.39 6.51
N ASP A 42 41.33 -17.13 6.42
CA ASP A 42 42.52 -16.87 7.22
C ASP A 42 43.47 -15.97 6.41
N TRP A 43 43.78 -14.78 6.95
CA TRP A 43 44.72 -13.84 6.35
C TRP A 43 46.18 -14.14 6.72
N GLY A 44 46.42 -15.10 7.63
CA GLY A 44 47.73 -15.63 7.99
C GLY A 44 48.21 -16.74 7.05
N GLU A 45 49.00 -17.67 7.61
CA GLU A 45 49.53 -18.84 6.87
C GLU A 45 48.65 -20.10 7.00
N GLY A 46 47.61 -20.07 7.84
CA GLY A 46 46.72 -21.20 8.08
C GLY A 46 45.64 -21.38 7.02
N GLN A 47 44.89 -22.48 7.10
CA GLN A 47 43.79 -22.80 6.17
C GLN A 47 42.51 -23.21 6.91
N VAL A 48 41.36 -22.86 6.33
CA VAL A 48 40.05 -23.34 6.78
C VAL A 48 39.80 -24.73 6.20
N LEU A 49 39.65 -25.73 7.08
CA LEU A 49 39.49 -27.13 6.72
C LEU A 49 38.02 -27.53 6.50
N GLY A 50 37.09 -26.87 7.18
CA GLY A 50 35.66 -27.16 7.11
C GLY A 50 34.84 -26.39 8.13
N ILE A 51 33.52 -26.49 8.03
CA ILE A 51 32.57 -25.87 8.94
C ILE A 51 31.58 -26.94 9.40
N ASP A 52 31.50 -27.16 10.71
CA ASP A 52 30.59 -28.11 11.33
C ASP A 52 29.45 -27.39 12.04
N TYR A 53 28.26 -27.99 12.03
CA TYR A 53 27.10 -27.50 12.77
C TYR A 53 26.19 -28.66 13.20
N ALA A 54 25.46 -28.46 14.31
CA ALA A 54 24.54 -29.47 14.81
C ALA A 54 23.22 -29.47 14.02
N THR A 55 22.76 -30.64 13.58
CA THR A 55 21.47 -30.85 12.91
C THR A 55 20.31 -30.39 13.80
N PRO A 56 19.23 -29.80 13.23
CA PRO A 56 18.02 -29.57 14.00
C PRO A 56 17.47 -30.93 14.45
N GLN A 57 17.31 -31.08 15.75
CA GLN A 57 16.53 -32.15 16.35
C GLN A 57 15.51 -31.46 17.25
N SER A 58 14.26 -31.85 17.15
CA SER A 58 13.22 -31.33 18.03
C SER A 58 13.45 -31.83 19.46
N ARG A 59 12.94 -31.10 20.45
CA ARG A 59 12.93 -31.55 21.84
C ARG A 59 12.30 -32.94 21.98
N GLU A 60 11.26 -33.19 21.20
CA GLU A 60 10.50 -34.44 21.21
C GLU A 60 11.31 -35.61 20.67
N GLU A 61 12.05 -35.42 19.57
CA GLU A 61 12.98 -36.43 19.02
C GLU A 61 14.11 -36.77 20.00
N ARG A 62 14.69 -35.76 20.67
CA ARG A 62 15.73 -36.01 21.69
C ARG A 62 15.19 -36.76 22.92
N LEU A 63 13.90 -36.60 23.22
CA LEU A 63 13.21 -37.25 24.34
C LEU A 63 12.53 -38.56 23.97
N GLU A 64 12.61 -39.01 22.72
CA GLU A 64 11.94 -40.22 22.23
C GLU A 64 12.47 -41.50 22.92
N GLY A 65 13.70 -41.46 23.45
CA GLY A 65 14.33 -42.53 24.23
C GLY A 65 14.32 -42.37 25.76
N CYS A 66 13.85 -41.25 26.31
CA CYS A 66 13.89 -40.99 27.75
C CYS A 66 12.61 -41.46 28.44
N SER A 67 12.74 -42.23 29.54
CA SER A 67 11.56 -42.69 30.28
C SER A 67 10.95 -41.63 31.20
N VAL A 68 11.70 -40.58 31.54
CA VAL A 68 11.28 -39.50 32.44
C VAL A 68 10.83 -38.29 31.61
N ARG A 69 9.57 -37.88 31.77
CA ARG A 69 8.98 -36.70 31.12
C ARG A 69 8.17 -35.91 32.14
N LEU A 70 8.67 -34.76 32.57
CA LEU A 70 8.03 -33.94 33.60
C LEU A 70 7.23 -32.80 32.95
N ARG A 71 5.97 -32.61 33.35
CA ARG A 71 5.14 -31.47 32.94
C ARG A 71 5.10 -30.41 34.04
N ASP A 72 5.00 -29.14 33.68
CA ASP A 72 5.16 -27.97 34.58
C ASP A 72 4.31 -27.91 35.85
N LYS A 73 3.23 -28.70 35.95
CA LYS A 73 2.24 -28.62 37.05
C LYS A 73 2.16 -29.88 37.92
N ARG A 74 2.84 -30.99 37.57
CA ARG A 74 2.69 -32.30 38.26
C ARG A 74 4.01 -33.08 38.38
N ASN A 75 5.09 -32.39 38.72
CA ASN A 75 6.47 -32.88 38.60
C ASN A 75 6.76 -34.18 39.38
N LEU A 76 6.29 -34.32 40.63
CA LEU A 76 6.54 -35.53 41.42
C LEU A 76 5.73 -36.73 40.93
N ARG A 77 4.49 -36.51 40.50
CA ARG A 77 3.63 -37.55 39.92
C ARG A 77 4.23 -38.07 38.61
N ASP A 78 4.61 -37.16 37.73
CA ASP A 78 5.18 -37.51 36.44
C ASP A 78 6.53 -38.23 36.60
N LEU A 79 7.32 -37.83 37.60
CA LEU A 79 8.55 -38.52 37.98
C LEU A 79 8.28 -39.95 38.43
N LEU A 80 7.38 -40.17 39.39
CA LEU A 80 7.02 -41.50 39.86
C LEU A 80 6.41 -42.37 38.75
N GLY A 81 5.63 -41.77 37.84
CA GLY A 81 5.14 -42.45 36.65
C GLY A 81 6.27 -42.88 35.70
N GLY A 82 7.24 -42.00 35.44
CA GLY A 82 8.40 -42.27 34.58
C GLY A 82 9.45 -43.22 35.18
N LEU A 83 9.39 -43.43 36.50
CA LEU A 83 10.21 -44.39 37.24
C LEU A 83 9.52 -45.75 37.43
N ARG A 84 8.32 -45.96 36.89
CA ARG A 84 7.63 -47.25 36.97
C ARG A 84 8.50 -48.36 36.38
N GLY A 85 8.63 -49.46 37.12
CA GLY A 85 9.49 -50.59 36.81
C GLY A 85 10.96 -50.40 37.21
N ARG A 86 11.35 -49.24 37.75
CA ARG A 86 12.71 -48.97 38.23
C ARG A 86 12.82 -49.20 39.73
N ARG A 87 14.02 -49.57 40.19
CA ARG A 87 14.32 -49.77 41.61
C ARG A 87 14.53 -48.42 42.29
N VAL A 88 13.82 -48.20 43.40
CA VAL A 88 13.86 -46.94 44.16
C VAL A 88 13.90 -47.23 45.66
N SER A 89 14.35 -46.24 46.43
CA SER A 89 14.26 -46.21 47.89
C SER A 89 13.44 -44.99 48.30
N LEU A 90 12.33 -45.21 49.00
CA LEU A 90 11.47 -44.15 49.54
C LEU A 90 11.86 -43.87 50.98
N GLN A 91 12.15 -42.61 51.30
CA GLN A 91 12.29 -42.17 52.69
C GLN A 91 10.96 -41.61 53.18
N LEU A 92 10.49 -42.12 54.30
CA LEU A 92 9.18 -41.78 54.87
C LEU A 92 9.31 -40.80 56.04
N ASP A 93 8.19 -40.17 56.37
CA ASP A 93 8.02 -39.12 57.39
C ASP A 93 8.54 -39.44 58.79
N GLN A 94 8.62 -40.72 59.14
CA GLN A 94 9.07 -41.21 60.44
C GLN A 94 10.51 -41.76 60.44
N GLY A 95 11.28 -41.50 59.38
CA GLY A 95 12.65 -42.03 59.22
C GLY A 95 12.70 -43.49 58.76
N GLU A 96 11.55 -44.08 58.41
CA GLU A 96 11.45 -45.40 57.79
C GLU A 96 11.94 -45.32 56.33
N THR A 97 12.58 -46.39 55.85
CA THR A 97 13.01 -46.50 54.44
C THR A 97 12.41 -47.74 53.82
N ALA A 98 11.80 -47.59 52.63
CA ALA A 98 11.22 -48.69 51.88
C ALA A 98 11.93 -48.82 50.52
N VAL A 99 12.53 -49.99 50.27
CA VAL A 99 13.28 -50.26 49.04
C VAL A 99 12.56 -51.31 48.21
N GLY A 100 12.40 -51.06 46.92
CA GLY A 100 11.76 -52.01 46.01
C GLY A 100 11.66 -51.51 44.59
N THR A 101 10.98 -52.28 43.75
CA THR A 101 10.65 -51.90 42.37
C THR A 101 9.36 -51.10 42.33
N LEU A 102 9.39 -49.90 41.76
CA LEU A 102 8.23 -49.01 41.71
C LEU A 102 7.16 -49.53 40.76
N LEU A 103 5.98 -49.86 41.27
CA LEU A 103 4.85 -50.28 40.42
C LEU A 103 4.09 -49.10 39.84
N GLY A 104 4.11 -47.95 40.53
CA GLY A 104 3.50 -46.70 40.09
C GLY A 104 2.75 -46.01 41.22
N LEU A 105 1.92 -45.04 40.82
CA LEU A 105 1.05 -44.28 41.69
C LEU A 105 -0.41 -44.67 41.41
N ASP A 106 -1.10 -45.17 42.43
CA ASP A 106 -2.52 -45.52 42.36
C ASP A 106 -3.37 -44.31 42.75
N GLU A 107 -4.14 -43.78 41.80
CA GLU A 107 -5.03 -42.63 42.01
C GLU A 107 -6.39 -43.07 42.54
N LEU A 108 -6.82 -42.45 43.63
CA LEU A 108 -8.22 -42.50 44.06
C LEU A 108 -9.06 -41.59 43.13
N PRO A 109 -10.34 -41.92 42.84
CA PRO A 109 -11.16 -41.18 41.88
C PRO A 109 -11.23 -39.67 42.14
N ASP A 110 -11.23 -38.88 41.06
CA ASP A 110 -11.07 -37.43 41.00
C ASP A 110 -11.87 -36.62 42.05
N ARG A 111 -11.16 -36.16 43.10
CA ARG A 111 -11.39 -34.91 43.90
C ARG A 111 -10.53 -34.78 45.16
N GLN A 112 -9.62 -35.72 45.44
CA GLN A 112 -8.75 -35.66 46.62
C GLN A 112 -7.40 -34.96 46.33
N PRO A 113 -6.79 -34.31 47.35
CA PRO A 113 -5.43 -33.79 47.25
C PRO A 113 -4.43 -34.90 46.88
N ILE A 114 -3.40 -34.57 46.10
CA ILE A 114 -2.32 -35.50 45.68
C ILE A 114 -1.72 -36.30 46.85
N GLY A 115 -1.68 -35.74 48.07
CA GLY A 115 -1.15 -36.39 49.27
C GLY A 115 -1.87 -37.67 49.69
N ASP A 116 -3.10 -37.90 49.22
CA ASP A 116 -3.89 -39.10 49.53
C ASP A 116 -3.67 -40.23 48.49
N SER A 117 -2.87 -39.98 47.45
CA SER A 117 -2.51 -41.00 46.46
C SER A 117 -1.57 -42.04 47.07
N LEU A 118 -1.64 -43.28 46.58
CA LEU A 118 -0.78 -44.37 47.07
C LEU A 118 0.37 -44.61 46.11
N VAL A 119 1.58 -44.72 46.65
CA VAL A 119 2.78 -45.18 45.93
C VAL A 119 2.97 -46.65 46.23
N SER A 120 3.02 -47.47 45.19
CA SER A 120 3.06 -48.92 45.32
C SER A 120 4.46 -49.43 44.96
N LEU A 121 5.11 -50.12 45.90
CA LEU A 121 6.42 -50.75 45.74
C LEU A 121 6.31 -52.27 45.80
N LEU A 122 6.93 -52.97 44.85
CA LEU A 122 7.20 -54.41 44.95
C LEU A 122 8.49 -54.61 45.73
N GLN A 123 8.42 -55.25 46.89
CA GLN A 123 9.61 -55.63 47.65
C GLN A 123 10.21 -56.91 47.08
N ASP A 124 11.43 -56.81 46.54
CA ASP A 124 12.10 -57.91 45.85
C ASP A 124 12.39 -59.12 46.78
N GLU A 125 12.54 -58.90 48.10
CA GLU A 125 12.91 -59.96 49.05
C GLU A 125 11.74 -60.84 49.49
N VAL A 126 10.52 -60.32 49.47
CA VAL A 126 9.30 -60.98 49.98
C VAL A 126 8.19 -61.09 48.95
N GLU A 127 8.44 -60.69 47.70
CA GLU A 127 7.49 -60.66 46.57
C GLU A 127 6.13 -60.00 46.94
N GLN A 128 6.17 -59.04 47.87
CA GLN A 128 4.98 -58.39 48.40
C GLN A 128 4.88 -56.96 47.84
N VAL A 129 3.66 -56.59 47.43
CA VAL A 129 3.35 -55.20 47.08
C VAL A 129 2.96 -54.44 48.34
N GLN A 130 3.69 -53.37 48.63
CA GLN A 130 3.43 -52.48 49.75
C GLN A 130 3.06 -51.09 49.25
N ASN A 131 1.97 -50.54 49.81
CA ASN A 131 1.43 -49.25 49.42
C ASN A 131 1.71 -48.22 50.51
N PHE A 132 2.23 -47.07 50.11
CA PHE A 132 2.54 -45.95 50.99
C PHE A 132 1.74 -44.71 50.58
N PRO A 133 1.07 -44.02 51.51
CA PRO A 133 0.50 -42.70 51.21
C PRO A 133 1.60 -41.76 50.72
N LEU A 134 1.37 -41.06 49.60
CA LEU A 134 2.33 -40.12 49.03
C LEU A 134 2.66 -38.99 50.02
N SER A 135 1.71 -38.59 50.86
CA SER A 135 1.92 -37.64 51.96
C SER A 135 3.00 -38.06 52.96
N ARG A 136 3.29 -39.36 53.10
CA ARG A 136 4.36 -39.87 53.96
C ARG A 136 5.72 -39.88 53.27
N VAL A 137 5.79 -39.75 51.94
CA VAL A 137 7.06 -39.81 51.19
C VAL A 137 7.76 -38.46 51.24
N GLN A 138 8.93 -38.41 51.87
CA GLN A 138 9.76 -37.21 51.97
C GLN A 138 10.76 -37.11 50.82
N SER A 139 11.37 -38.22 50.42
CA SER A 139 12.30 -38.26 49.29
C SER A 139 12.24 -39.61 48.56
N VAL A 140 12.71 -39.59 47.31
CA VAL A 140 12.82 -40.76 46.45
C VAL A 140 14.25 -40.85 45.96
N ASP A 141 14.97 -41.86 46.43
CA ASP A 141 16.31 -42.21 45.95
C ASP A 141 16.16 -43.14 44.75
N ILE A 142 16.61 -42.69 43.57
CA ILE A 142 16.58 -43.49 42.35
C ILE A 142 17.81 -44.40 42.35
N LEU A 143 17.59 -45.69 42.58
CA LEU A 143 18.66 -46.69 42.65
C LEU A 143 19.03 -47.25 41.27
N ASP A 144 18.18 -47.04 40.26
CA ASP A 144 18.45 -47.38 38.86
C ASP A 144 19.30 -46.31 38.15
N GLU A 145 20.45 -46.70 37.60
CA GLU A 145 21.39 -45.77 36.95
C GLU A 145 20.81 -45.11 35.69
N ARG A 146 20.03 -45.86 34.89
CA ARG A 146 19.33 -45.33 33.71
C ARG A 146 18.24 -44.34 34.13
N GLY A 147 17.49 -44.70 35.18
CA GLY A 147 16.73 -43.85 36.09
C GLY A 147 17.25 -42.43 36.22
N ALA A 148 18.39 -42.36 36.90
CA ALA A 148 19.03 -41.12 37.26
C ALA A 148 19.62 -40.39 36.04
N ALA A 149 20.15 -41.12 35.05
CA ALA A 149 20.70 -40.54 33.83
C ALA A 149 19.61 -39.84 32.99
N ASP A 150 18.46 -40.47 32.78
CA ASP A 150 17.34 -39.90 32.04
C ASP A 150 16.78 -38.63 32.71
N LEU A 151 16.64 -38.64 34.04
CA LEU A 151 16.18 -37.47 34.79
C LEU A 151 17.16 -36.30 34.65
N ARG A 152 18.48 -36.56 34.79
CA ARG A 152 19.50 -35.53 34.61
C ARG A 152 19.51 -34.98 33.19
N PHE A 153 19.39 -35.85 32.18
CA PHE A 153 19.32 -35.45 30.78
C PHE A 153 18.09 -34.58 30.50
N PHE A 154 16.91 -34.97 31.01
CA PHE A 154 15.69 -34.16 30.88
C PHE A 154 15.85 -32.78 31.53
N LEU A 155 16.43 -32.70 32.74
CA LEU A 155 16.63 -31.44 33.46
C LEU A 155 17.67 -30.53 32.77
N GLN A 156 18.72 -31.10 32.18
CA GLN A 156 19.68 -30.35 31.38
C GLN A 156 19.05 -29.80 30.11
N LEU A 157 18.24 -30.61 29.41
CA LEU A 157 17.50 -30.17 28.22
C LEU A 157 16.47 -29.08 28.56
N ALA A 158 15.87 -29.11 29.75
CA ALA A 158 14.97 -28.06 30.24
C ALA A 158 15.71 -26.74 30.58
N GLN A 159 17.02 -26.79 30.87
CA GLN A 159 17.85 -25.60 31.08
C GLN A 159 18.41 -25.02 29.78
N THR A 160 18.53 -25.84 28.73
CA THR A 160 19.10 -25.39 27.45
C THR A 160 18.06 -24.56 26.72
N GLN A 161 18.35 -23.28 26.49
CA GLN A 161 17.59 -22.48 25.52
C GLN A 161 17.83 -23.08 24.14
N GLU A 162 16.83 -23.77 23.58
CA GLU A 162 16.89 -24.40 22.25
C GLU A 162 17.06 -23.39 21.11
N ASP A 163 17.11 -22.09 21.43
CA ASP A 163 17.11 -20.98 20.50
C ASP A 163 18.45 -20.77 19.80
N TYR A 164 19.55 -21.42 20.21
CA TYR A 164 20.90 -21.22 19.64
C TYR A 164 21.57 -22.49 19.13
N ARG A 165 22.44 -22.30 18.13
CA ARG A 165 23.25 -23.33 17.50
C ARG A 165 24.70 -22.87 17.39
N GLN A 166 25.60 -23.79 17.70
CA GLN A 166 27.04 -23.58 17.57
C GLN A 166 27.47 -24.03 16.18
N VAL A 167 28.23 -23.16 15.51
CA VAL A 167 28.90 -23.42 14.24
C VAL A 167 30.39 -23.37 14.51
N THR A 168 31.10 -24.45 14.19
CA THR A 168 32.54 -24.60 14.44
C THR A 168 33.29 -24.58 13.12
N VAL A 169 34.18 -23.61 12.95
CA VAL A 169 35.13 -23.52 11.85
C VAL A 169 36.38 -24.29 12.23
N ARG A 170 36.74 -25.31 11.45
CA ARG A 170 37.99 -26.07 11.63
C ARG A 170 39.14 -25.42 10.88
N LEU A 171 40.29 -25.37 11.51
CA LEU A 171 41.51 -24.70 11.05
C LEU A 171 42.70 -25.66 11.13
N THR A 172 43.74 -25.39 10.35
CA THR A 172 45.04 -26.07 10.53
C THR A 172 45.65 -25.71 11.90
N PRO A 173 46.49 -26.54 12.54
CA PRO A 173 47.12 -26.16 13.81
C PRO A 173 48.04 -24.94 13.65
N GLY A 174 47.88 -23.91 14.47
CA GLY A 174 48.80 -22.76 14.49
C GLY A 174 48.18 -21.47 15.00
N GLU A 175 48.78 -20.35 14.60
CA GLU A 175 48.23 -19.00 14.74
C GLU A 175 47.47 -18.61 13.47
N HIS A 176 46.30 -17.98 13.65
CA HIS A 176 45.39 -17.59 12.59
C HIS A 176 45.00 -16.12 12.72
N ASP A 177 44.85 -15.44 11.58
CA ASP A 177 44.19 -14.13 11.49
C ASP A 177 42.87 -14.34 10.74
N LEU A 178 41.88 -14.84 11.48
CA LEU A 178 40.63 -15.32 10.91
C LEU A 178 39.64 -14.16 10.73
N SER A 179 39.13 -14.00 9.51
CA SER A 179 37.94 -13.21 9.20
C SER A 179 36.78 -14.15 8.84
N VAL A 180 35.67 -14.02 9.55
CA VAL A 180 34.43 -14.74 9.27
C VAL A 180 33.33 -13.74 8.91
N SER A 181 32.78 -13.89 7.72
CA SER A 181 31.74 -13.03 7.16
C SER A 181 30.45 -13.82 6.96
N TYR A 182 29.29 -13.23 7.30
CA TYR A 182 27.99 -13.85 7.10
C TYR A 182 26.86 -12.80 7.04
N ILE A 183 25.70 -13.21 6.54
CA ILE A 183 24.46 -12.43 6.62
C ILE A 183 23.56 -13.03 7.69
N ALA A 184 22.88 -12.16 8.45
CA ALA A 184 21.86 -12.57 9.40
C ALA A 184 20.69 -11.58 9.39
N PRO A 185 19.47 -12.03 9.75
CA PRO A 185 18.34 -11.15 9.99
C PRO A 185 18.71 -10.00 10.94
N ALA A 186 18.45 -8.77 10.52
CA ALA A 186 18.70 -7.58 11.33
C ALA A 186 17.54 -6.59 11.18
N PRO A 187 17.10 -5.88 12.23
CA PRO A 187 16.07 -4.87 12.10
C PRO A 187 16.48 -3.81 11.08
N THR A 188 15.53 -3.38 10.25
CA THR A 188 15.77 -2.28 9.32
C THR A 188 16.18 -1.03 10.10
N TRP A 189 17.36 -0.52 9.77
CA TRP A 189 17.83 0.75 10.31
C TRP A 189 16.91 1.90 9.82
N ARG A 190 16.74 2.90 10.67
CA ARG A 190 15.79 4.01 10.48
C ARG A 190 16.55 5.32 10.39
N VAL A 191 15.97 6.29 9.67
CA VAL A 191 16.47 7.67 9.65
C VAL A 191 15.55 8.60 10.42
N SER A 192 16.14 9.61 11.05
CA SER A 192 15.40 10.72 11.65
C SER A 192 16.17 12.01 11.44
N TYR A 193 15.45 13.06 11.02
CA TYR A 193 16.02 14.37 10.74
C TYR A 193 15.53 15.43 11.72
N ARG A 194 16.36 16.46 11.92
CA ARG A 194 16.00 17.70 12.61
C ARG A 194 16.41 18.87 11.71
N LEU A 195 15.47 19.78 11.50
CA LEU A 195 15.65 21.01 10.74
C LEU A 195 15.55 22.16 11.73
N VAL A 196 16.68 22.79 12.03
CA VAL A 196 16.75 23.90 12.98
C VAL A 196 16.99 25.19 12.22
N ALA A 197 15.92 25.95 12.00
CA ALA A 197 15.98 27.24 11.34
C ALA A 197 16.50 28.30 12.32
N ALA A 198 17.59 28.97 11.93
CA ALA A 198 18.17 30.08 12.67
C ALA A 198 17.70 31.42 12.11
N PRO A 199 17.62 32.49 12.93
CA PRO A 199 17.40 33.83 12.42
C PRO A 199 18.52 34.23 11.45
N GLU A 200 18.17 35.00 10.41
CA GLU A 200 19.06 35.39 9.32
C GLU A 200 20.42 35.90 9.82
N ALA A 201 21.48 35.15 9.46
CA ALA A 201 22.84 35.66 9.43
C ALA A 201 23.20 35.91 7.96
N ASP A 202 23.71 37.10 7.64
CA ASP A 202 24.16 37.50 6.30
C ASP A 202 23.09 37.53 5.18
N GLY A 203 21.81 37.76 5.52
CA GLY A 203 20.77 38.12 4.56
C GLY A 203 20.19 36.97 3.72
N GLN A 204 20.58 35.72 3.98
CA GLN A 204 19.83 34.54 3.52
C GLN A 204 19.49 33.62 4.70
N PRO A 205 18.24 33.14 4.79
CA PRO A 205 17.85 32.25 5.87
C PRO A 205 18.52 30.87 5.71
N GLN A 206 19.16 30.40 6.78
CA GLN A 206 19.84 29.10 6.83
C GLN A 206 19.15 28.17 7.81
N VAL A 207 19.10 26.89 7.46
CA VAL A 207 18.58 25.81 8.30
C VAL A 207 19.65 24.76 8.49
N LEU A 208 19.91 24.41 9.75
CA LEU A 208 20.79 23.31 10.10
C LEU A 208 20.01 22.00 9.92
N LEU A 209 20.45 21.17 8.96
CA LEU A 209 19.97 19.79 8.79
C LEU A 209 20.85 18.85 9.60
N LEU A 210 20.23 18.14 10.54
CA LEU A 210 20.85 17.04 11.29
C LEU A 210 20.14 15.73 10.94
N GLY A 211 20.88 14.73 10.48
CA GLY A 211 20.33 13.39 10.23
C GLY A 211 20.99 12.37 11.14
N TRP A 212 20.19 11.42 11.59
CA TRP A 212 20.61 10.33 12.45
C TRP A 212 20.18 8.99 11.87
N GLY A 213 21.10 8.02 11.86
CA GLY A 213 20.82 6.62 11.64
C GLY A 213 20.53 5.93 12.97
N ILE A 214 19.43 5.21 13.05
CA ILE A 214 19.02 4.44 14.24
C ILE A 214 19.08 2.97 13.89
N PHE A 215 19.78 2.18 14.70
CA PHE A 215 19.83 0.74 14.54
C PHE A 215 19.73 0.03 15.89
N ASP A 216 19.33 -1.24 15.84
CA ASP A 216 19.03 -2.05 17.00
C ASP A 216 20.03 -3.22 17.07
N ASN A 217 20.74 -3.36 18.19
CA ASN A 217 21.62 -4.51 18.42
C ASN A 217 20.79 -5.73 18.86
N ARG A 218 20.52 -6.64 17.92
CA ARG A 218 19.85 -7.93 18.20
C ARG A 218 20.80 -9.09 18.49
N LEU A 219 22.11 -8.86 18.39
CA LEU A 219 23.10 -9.87 18.73
C LEU A 219 23.11 -10.09 20.24
N GLU A 220 23.44 -11.31 20.66
CA GLU A 220 23.55 -11.69 22.07
C GLU A 220 24.88 -11.26 22.70
N GLU A 221 25.53 -10.26 22.11
CA GLU A 221 26.84 -9.74 22.51
C GLU A 221 26.83 -8.21 22.55
N GLU A 222 27.77 -7.66 23.30
CA GLU A 222 28.04 -6.23 23.31
C GLU A 222 28.89 -5.86 22.11
N LEU A 223 28.44 -4.87 21.34
CA LEU A 223 29.21 -4.31 20.25
C LEU A 223 30.16 -3.27 20.81
N THR A 224 31.46 -3.47 20.62
CA THR A 224 32.51 -2.56 21.10
C THR A 224 33.33 -2.06 19.92
N GLU A 225 33.37 -0.73 19.76
CA GLU A 225 34.18 -0.02 18.77
C GLU A 225 34.03 -0.55 17.33
N ILE A 226 32.80 -0.87 16.90
CA ILE A 226 32.56 -1.46 15.59
C ILE A 226 32.66 -0.42 14.47
N SER A 227 33.16 -0.84 13.31
CA SER A 227 32.97 -0.10 12.05
C SER A 227 31.55 -0.34 11.53
N LEU A 228 30.75 0.74 11.46
CA LEU A 228 29.35 0.68 11.05
C LEU A 228 29.14 1.28 9.67
N SER A 229 28.32 0.62 8.87
CA SER A 229 27.83 1.14 7.61
C SER A 229 26.32 0.95 7.46
N LEU A 230 25.63 1.97 6.96
CA LEU A 230 24.18 1.97 6.76
C LEU A 230 23.90 2.09 5.27
N VAL A 231 23.29 1.08 4.67
CA VAL A 231 23.04 1.04 3.22
C VAL A 231 21.63 1.53 2.92
N ALA A 232 21.59 2.55 2.08
CA ALA A 232 20.45 3.17 1.44
C ALA A 232 20.16 2.45 0.11
N GLY A 233 19.08 1.66 0.08
CA GLY A 233 18.60 0.92 -1.09
C GLY A 233 18.05 -0.47 -0.75
N MET A 234 17.53 -1.18 -1.76
CA MET A 234 16.86 -2.49 -1.60
C MET A 234 17.50 -3.57 -2.49
N PRO A 235 18.57 -4.23 -2.05
CA PRO A 235 19.03 -5.44 -2.73
C PRO A 235 18.02 -6.58 -2.52
N ILE A 236 18.00 -7.53 -3.45
CA ILE A 236 17.12 -8.71 -3.38
C ILE A 236 17.62 -9.66 -2.29
N SER A 237 16.73 -10.11 -1.41
CA SER A 237 17.01 -11.13 -0.39
C SER A 237 15.80 -12.07 -0.21
N PHE A 238 16.07 -13.33 0.12
CA PHE A 238 15.08 -14.39 0.33
C PHE A 238 15.60 -15.43 1.32
N VAL A 239 14.70 -16.05 2.10
CA VAL A 239 15.02 -17.18 2.98
C VAL A 239 14.85 -18.47 2.17
N TYR A 240 15.85 -19.35 2.25
CA TYR A 240 15.80 -20.70 1.68
C TYR A 240 16.12 -21.67 2.81
N ASP A 241 15.29 -22.71 2.99
CA ASP A 241 15.51 -23.67 4.07
C ASP A 241 16.71 -24.56 3.73
N LEU A 242 17.87 -24.21 4.30
CA LEU A 242 19.13 -24.94 4.20
C LEU A 242 19.44 -25.73 5.47
N TYR A 243 18.77 -25.40 6.59
CA TYR A 243 19.06 -25.98 7.89
C TYR A 243 18.29 -27.28 8.12
N THR A 244 17.03 -27.38 7.68
CA THR A 244 16.22 -28.59 7.84
C THR A 244 16.65 -29.65 6.81
N PRO A 245 17.07 -30.86 7.22
CA PRO A 245 17.35 -31.93 6.27
C PRO A 245 16.08 -32.31 5.51
N PHE A 246 16.04 -32.07 4.21
CA PHE A 246 14.97 -32.56 3.34
C PHE A 246 15.24 -34.02 2.96
N MET A 247 14.45 -34.94 3.50
CA MET A 247 14.44 -36.33 3.07
C MET A 247 13.26 -36.55 2.12
N PRO A 248 13.50 -36.69 0.80
CA PRO A 248 12.40 -36.92 -0.14
C PRO A 248 11.71 -38.26 0.18
N GLU A 249 10.38 -38.28 0.12
CA GLU A 249 9.61 -39.51 0.21
C GLU A 249 10.06 -40.47 -0.90
N ARG A 250 10.50 -41.66 -0.50
CA ARG A 250 10.80 -42.74 -1.44
C ARG A 250 9.49 -43.48 -1.71
N PRO A 251 9.05 -43.63 -2.97
CA PRO A 251 7.83 -44.35 -3.26
C PRO A 251 7.97 -45.81 -2.83
N PHE A 252 7.02 -46.24 -2.02
CA PHE A 252 6.85 -47.61 -1.56
C PHE A 252 5.84 -48.29 -2.51
N ILE A 253 6.26 -49.33 -3.24
CA ILE A 253 5.39 -50.08 -4.16
C ILE A 253 5.03 -51.40 -3.49
N GLU A 254 3.77 -51.56 -3.10
CA GLU A 254 3.18 -52.82 -2.62
C GLU A 254 1.99 -53.25 -3.51
N GLU A 255 1.80 -54.58 -3.63
CA GLU A 255 0.78 -55.25 -4.46
C GLU A 255 -0.68 -54.91 -4.08
N GLU A 256 -1.56 -54.77 -5.09
CA GLU A 256 -2.97 -54.35 -4.93
C GLU A 256 -3.87 -55.39 -4.23
N SER A 257 -4.60 -54.94 -3.20
CA SER A 257 -5.87 -55.56 -2.77
C SER A 257 -6.80 -54.60 -2.00
N ARG A 258 -7.79 -54.06 -2.73
CA ARG A 258 -9.22 -53.75 -2.40
C ARG A 258 -9.62 -52.99 -1.10
N VAL A 259 -9.83 -51.68 -1.32
CA VAL A 259 -10.75 -50.64 -0.77
C VAL A 259 -11.83 -50.98 0.30
N ALA A 260 -11.93 -50.13 1.33
CA ALA A 260 -13.18 -49.39 1.73
C ALA A 260 -12.88 -48.21 2.69
N PRO A 261 -13.31 -46.96 2.39
CA PRO A 261 -13.02 -45.76 3.20
C PRO A 261 -14.12 -45.40 4.21
N GLY A 262 -13.76 -44.64 5.26
CA GLY A 262 -14.68 -44.07 6.27
C GLY A 262 -14.34 -42.61 6.62
N PRO A 263 -15.28 -41.84 7.21
CA PRO A 263 -15.46 -40.40 6.98
C PRO A 263 -14.78 -39.47 8.00
N VAL A 264 -14.59 -38.21 7.58
CA VAL A 264 -14.00 -37.09 8.33
C VAL A 264 -15.10 -36.12 8.77
N ASP A 265 -15.10 -35.73 10.04
CA ASP A 265 -15.93 -34.64 10.58
C ASP A 265 -15.07 -33.42 10.91
N LEU A 266 -15.51 -32.27 10.41
CA LEU A 266 -14.97 -30.92 10.62
C LEU A 266 -15.93 -30.15 11.52
N VAL A 267 -15.45 -29.49 12.58
CA VAL A 267 -16.20 -28.43 13.24
C VAL A 267 -15.30 -27.25 13.59
N ALA A 268 -15.84 -26.06 13.29
CA ALA A 268 -15.25 -24.74 13.27
C ALA A 268 -15.15 -24.08 14.66
N GLY A 269 -14.37 -22.99 14.71
CA GLY A 269 -13.99 -22.27 15.92
C GLY A 269 -14.99 -21.24 16.45
N ALA A 270 -14.60 -20.58 17.54
CA ALA A 270 -15.23 -19.37 18.04
C ALA A 270 -14.27 -18.58 18.96
N ALA A 271 -14.35 -17.26 18.81
CA ALA A 271 -13.49 -16.23 19.39
C ALA A 271 -13.88 -15.80 20.82
N VAL A 272 -12.98 -15.00 21.40
CA VAL A 272 -12.87 -14.57 22.79
C VAL A 272 -13.36 -13.10 22.96
N PHE A 273 -14.34 -12.95 23.86
CA PHE A 273 -14.60 -11.87 24.83
C PHE A 273 -15.11 -10.45 24.45
N SER A 274 -16.12 -10.04 25.24
CA SER A 274 -16.46 -8.65 25.59
C SER A 274 -17.10 -8.62 26.99
N ARG A 275 -16.58 -7.81 27.92
CA ARG A 275 -17.31 -6.88 28.82
C ARG A 275 -16.45 -6.34 29.98
N MET A 276 -16.57 -5.04 30.24
CA MET A 276 -16.18 -4.35 31.49
C MET A 276 -17.11 -4.75 32.67
N PRO A 277 -16.81 -4.35 33.92
CA PRO A 277 -17.38 -3.08 34.41
C PRO A 277 -16.49 -2.24 35.35
N GLU A 278 -16.98 -1.02 35.59
CA GLU A 278 -16.52 0.09 36.44
C GLU A 278 -16.39 -0.23 37.95
N ALA A 279 -15.56 0.57 38.64
CA ALA A 279 -15.86 1.10 39.98
C ALA A 279 -14.96 2.32 40.34
N GLU A 280 -15.62 3.44 40.65
CA GLU A 280 -15.21 4.54 41.55
C GLU A 280 -16.42 4.76 42.52
N PRO A 281 -16.35 5.51 43.66
CA PRO A 281 -15.42 6.61 43.98
C PRO A 281 -14.95 6.68 45.46
N GLU A 282 -14.04 7.62 45.79
CA GLU A 282 -14.19 8.47 47.00
C GLU A 282 -13.22 9.69 47.03
N MET A 283 -13.64 10.70 47.81
CA MET A 283 -13.31 12.13 47.74
C MET A 283 -12.08 12.63 48.53
N MET A 284 -11.42 13.64 47.95
CA MET A 284 -10.85 14.89 48.51
C MET A 284 -10.21 14.94 49.92
N GLN A 285 -8.96 15.44 49.97
CA GLN A 285 -8.62 16.62 50.78
C GLN A 285 -7.32 17.32 50.31
N ALA A 286 -7.23 18.61 50.62
CA ALA A 286 -6.40 19.63 49.97
C ALA A 286 -5.19 20.11 50.81
N MET A 287 -4.41 21.02 50.19
CA MET A 287 -3.34 21.91 50.70
C MET A 287 -1.90 21.35 50.55
N ALA A 288 -0.87 22.12 50.21
CA ALA A 288 -0.65 23.56 50.16
C ALA A 288 0.38 23.93 49.07
N ALA A 289 0.32 25.18 48.61
CA ALA A 289 1.24 25.79 47.67
C ALA A 289 2.62 26.11 48.29
N ALA A 290 3.68 25.87 47.52
CA ALA A 290 5.04 26.34 47.78
C ALA A 290 5.40 27.47 46.79
N PRO A 291 6.20 28.46 47.18
CA PRO A 291 6.49 29.65 46.37
C PRO A 291 7.42 29.33 45.19
N ALA A 292 7.10 29.91 44.03
CA ALA A 292 7.89 29.81 42.82
C ALA A 292 9.18 30.64 42.94
N GLU A 293 10.32 29.99 42.72
CA GLU A 293 11.61 30.63 42.49
C GLU A 293 11.61 31.44 41.17
N PRO A 294 12.42 32.50 41.07
CA PRO A 294 12.51 33.30 39.85
C PRO A 294 13.05 32.45 38.70
N LYS A 295 12.24 32.29 37.64
CA LYS A 295 12.65 31.67 36.38
C LYS A 295 13.95 32.30 35.89
N LYS A 296 15.05 31.54 35.95
CA LYS A 296 16.22 31.82 35.12
C LYS A 296 15.71 31.98 33.69
N ARG A 297 16.14 33.03 33.00
CA ARG A 297 15.93 33.15 31.55
C ARG A 297 16.49 31.88 30.92
N GLU A 298 15.60 31.00 30.48
CA GLU A 298 15.95 29.82 29.72
C GLU A 298 16.63 30.31 28.44
N ARG A 299 17.90 29.95 28.29
CA ARG A 299 18.63 30.16 27.04
C ARG A 299 17.95 29.24 26.02
N LYS A 300 17.20 29.83 25.09
CA LYS A 300 16.59 29.08 23.99
C LYS A 300 17.71 28.40 23.20
N MET A 301 17.52 27.12 22.87
CA MET A 301 18.47 26.36 22.05
C MET A 301 18.66 27.07 20.69
N SER A 302 19.91 27.39 20.36
CA SER A 302 20.26 27.97 19.06
C SER A 302 20.84 26.90 18.12
N ALA A 303 20.75 27.13 16.80
CA ALA A 303 21.35 26.22 15.82
C ALA A 303 22.87 26.06 16.01
N THR A 304 23.56 27.14 16.42
CA THR A 304 24.99 27.13 16.74
C THR A 304 25.30 26.26 17.96
N ASP A 305 24.50 26.36 19.03
CA ASP A 305 24.69 25.51 20.22
C ASP A 305 24.53 24.02 19.89
N ILE A 306 23.59 23.68 18.99
CA ILE A 306 23.35 22.29 18.56
C ILE A 306 24.47 21.81 17.62
N ALA A 307 24.89 22.62 16.65
CA ALA A 307 25.96 22.28 15.72
C ALA A 307 27.29 22.01 16.44
N GLU A 308 27.62 22.80 17.47
CA GLU A 308 28.83 22.60 18.29
C GLU A 308 28.75 21.35 19.18
N SER A 309 27.54 20.91 19.53
CA SER A 309 27.32 19.73 20.39
C SER A 309 27.35 18.39 19.63
N VAL A 310 27.26 18.40 18.30
CA VAL A 310 27.16 17.19 17.46
C VAL A 310 28.34 17.15 16.49
N SER A 311 29.34 16.34 16.80
CA SER A 311 30.39 16.00 15.85
C SER A 311 29.90 14.91 14.89
N VAL A 312 29.74 15.24 13.61
CA VAL A 312 29.38 14.25 12.58
C VAL A 312 30.63 13.79 11.86
N SER A 313 30.88 12.48 11.95
CA SER A 313 31.98 11.84 11.26
C SER A 313 31.41 10.68 10.42
N ALA A 314 30.67 11.02 9.38
CA ALA A 314 30.12 10.07 8.42
C ALA A 314 30.51 10.48 7.00
N SER A 315 30.77 9.51 6.14
CA SER A 315 31.07 9.71 4.71
C SER A 315 30.10 8.91 3.85
N GLY A 316 29.91 9.32 2.60
CA GLY A 316 29.00 8.66 1.66
C GLY A 316 29.76 8.07 0.49
N GLU A 317 29.41 6.84 0.11
CA GLU A 317 29.97 6.16 -1.05
C GLU A 317 28.84 5.55 -1.90
N ALA A 318 28.97 5.67 -3.22
CA ALA A 318 28.08 5.00 -4.17
C ALA A 318 28.59 3.57 -4.43
N MET A 319 27.79 2.56 -4.10
CA MET A 319 28.08 1.14 -4.37
C MET A 319 27.14 0.61 -5.47
N GLY A 320 27.52 0.81 -6.74
CA GLY A 320 26.70 0.37 -7.87
C GLY A 320 25.33 1.09 -7.88
N GLU A 321 24.25 0.34 -7.66
CA GLU A 321 22.87 0.85 -7.58
C GLU A 321 22.47 1.32 -6.16
N LEU A 322 23.33 1.14 -5.15
CA LEU A 322 23.07 1.45 -3.74
C LEU A 322 23.92 2.62 -3.26
N PHE A 323 23.49 3.29 -2.19
CA PHE A 323 24.26 4.31 -1.49
C PHE A 323 24.59 3.84 -0.07
N GLN A 324 25.78 4.14 0.45
CA GLN A 324 26.21 3.71 1.78
C GLN A 324 26.68 4.91 2.62
N TYR A 325 26.18 5.01 3.85
CA TYR A 325 26.74 5.88 4.89
C TYR A 325 27.79 5.09 5.67
N HIS A 326 29.06 5.49 5.57
CA HIS A 326 30.15 4.93 6.36
C HIS A 326 30.40 5.79 7.59
N ILE A 327 30.15 5.24 8.79
CA ILE A 327 30.37 5.93 10.06
C ILE A 327 31.85 5.79 10.41
N THR A 328 32.57 6.91 10.42
CA THR A 328 34.02 6.93 10.64
C THR A 328 34.40 6.88 12.11
N THR A 329 33.50 7.27 13.02
CA THR A 329 33.71 7.08 14.47
C THR A 329 33.28 5.67 14.85
N PRO A 330 34.09 4.90 15.59
CA PRO A 330 33.68 3.60 16.12
C PRO A 330 32.40 3.72 16.96
N VAL A 331 31.55 2.70 16.88
CA VAL A 331 30.25 2.67 17.57
C VAL A 331 30.22 1.54 18.59
N SER A 332 29.76 1.82 19.80
CA SER A 332 29.59 0.83 20.86
C SER A 332 28.13 0.77 21.32
N VAL A 333 27.55 -0.44 21.42
CA VAL A 333 26.13 -0.66 21.76
C VAL A 333 25.98 -1.90 22.62
N GLY A 334 25.37 -1.75 23.80
CA GLY A 334 25.10 -2.87 24.69
C GLY A 334 24.19 -3.94 24.07
N ARG A 335 24.26 -5.15 24.63
CA ARG A 335 23.37 -6.26 24.24
C ARG A 335 21.90 -5.86 24.41
N GLY A 336 21.09 -6.02 23.35
CA GLY A 336 19.66 -5.70 23.37
C GLY A 336 19.35 -4.21 23.44
N GLN A 337 20.33 -3.33 23.19
CA GLN A 337 20.15 -1.87 23.16
C GLN A 337 20.08 -1.35 21.71
N SER A 338 19.57 -0.13 21.55
CA SER A 338 19.56 0.60 20.29
C SER A 338 20.53 1.78 20.35
N ALA A 339 21.11 2.15 19.21
CA ALA A 339 21.97 3.31 19.10
C ALA A 339 21.48 4.29 18.03
N MET A 340 21.77 5.56 18.26
CA MET A 340 21.50 6.65 17.32
C MET A 340 22.85 7.26 16.94
N VAL A 341 23.23 7.14 15.67
CA VAL A 341 24.51 7.61 15.13
C VAL A 341 24.29 8.80 14.21
N PRO A 342 25.07 9.88 14.31
CA PRO A 342 24.92 11.01 13.43
C PRO A 342 25.43 10.67 12.03
N ILE A 343 24.63 10.95 11.00
CA ILE A 343 24.96 10.65 9.60
C ILE A 343 25.16 11.90 8.73
N VAL A 344 24.58 13.05 9.14
CA VAL A 344 24.78 14.33 8.44
C VAL A 344 24.55 15.49 9.40
N SER A 345 25.37 16.54 9.27
CA SER A 345 25.18 17.87 9.87
C SER A 345 25.66 18.92 8.90
N THR A 346 24.74 19.72 8.35
CA THR A 346 25.08 20.71 7.33
C THR A 346 24.10 21.87 7.37
N ASN A 347 24.59 23.09 7.18
CA ASN A 347 23.75 24.26 6.96
C ASN A 347 23.32 24.31 5.50
N LEU A 348 22.01 24.37 5.27
CA LEU A 348 21.41 24.49 3.96
C LEU A 348 20.72 25.86 3.85
N SER A 349 20.84 26.51 2.71
CA SER A 349 19.98 27.64 2.37
C SER A 349 18.58 27.12 2.09
N TYR A 350 17.55 27.85 2.52
CA TYR A 350 16.17 27.47 2.26
C TYR A 350 15.31 28.66 1.86
N ASN A 351 14.23 28.39 1.14
CA ASN A 351 13.15 29.34 0.89
C ASN A 351 11.88 28.87 1.60
N LYS A 352 11.10 29.82 2.14
CA LYS A 352 9.79 29.51 2.68
C LYS A 352 8.73 29.68 1.61
N ASP A 353 8.01 28.61 1.33
CA ASP A 353 6.90 28.61 0.40
C ASP A 353 5.59 28.35 1.15
N LEU A 354 4.53 29.08 0.78
CA LEU A 354 3.16 28.73 1.13
C LEU A 354 2.52 28.07 -0.09
N ILE A 355 2.32 26.76 -0.04
CA ILE A 355 1.80 26.01 -1.19
C ILE A 355 0.34 25.63 -0.93
N TYR A 356 -0.55 26.03 -1.84
CA TYR A 356 -1.95 25.60 -1.82
C TYR A 356 -2.19 24.51 -2.86
N ASN A 357 -2.75 23.38 -2.43
CA ASN A 357 -3.21 22.30 -3.31
C ASN A 357 -4.52 21.74 -2.72
N SER A 358 -5.63 21.90 -3.44
CA SER A 358 -6.95 21.49 -2.96
C SER A 358 -7.16 19.98 -2.84
N ALA A 359 -6.42 19.17 -3.59
CA ALA A 359 -6.46 17.71 -3.46
C ALA A 359 -5.77 17.24 -2.17
N LYS A 360 -4.78 17.98 -1.67
CA LYS A 360 -4.06 17.68 -0.41
C LYS A 360 -4.71 18.34 0.79
N LEU A 361 -5.06 19.62 0.69
CA LEU A 361 -5.71 20.40 1.75
C LEU A 361 -6.63 21.48 1.15
N ALA A 362 -7.94 21.26 1.22
CA ALA A 362 -8.92 22.03 0.46
C ALA A 362 -9.00 23.52 0.79
N VAL A 363 -8.64 23.95 2.01
CA VAL A 363 -9.00 25.29 2.52
C VAL A 363 -7.79 26.19 2.78
N HIS A 364 -6.68 25.62 3.23
CA HIS A 364 -5.54 26.37 3.75
C HIS A 364 -4.26 25.97 3.00
N PRO A 365 -3.36 26.92 2.70
CA PRO A 365 -2.03 26.58 2.21
C PRO A 365 -1.17 25.95 3.31
N ILE A 366 -0.13 25.26 2.89
CA ILE A 366 0.82 24.57 3.74
C ILE A 366 2.16 25.32 3.68
N ALA A 367 2.65 25.72 4.85
CA ALA A 367 4.00 26.25 5.02
C ALA A 367 5.02 25.13 4.79
N SER A 368 5.93 25.40 3.86
CA SER A 368 6.91 24.45 3.37
C SER A 368 8.29 25.09 3.30
N LEU A 369 9.33 24.30 3.56
CA LEU A 369 10.71 24.69 3.31
C LEU A 369 11.16 24.09 1.99
N ARG A 370 11.63 24.90 1.05
CA ARG A 370 12.26 24.48 -0.19
C ARG A 370 13.77 24.57 -0.03
N LEU A 371 14.48 23.47 -0.24
CA LEU A 371 15.93 23.36 -0.05
C LEU A 371 16.58 22.63 -1.22
N THR A 372 17.88 22.81 -1.37
CA THR A 372 18.72 21.99 -2.25
C THR A 372 19.65 21.13 -1.42
N ASN A 373 19.79 19.85 -1.77
CA ASN A 373 20.66 18.93 -1.05
C ASN A 373 22.14 19.18 -1.41
N THR A 374 22.80 20.07 -0.69
CA THR A 374 24.23 20.37 -0.86
C THR A 374 25.12 19.58 0.10
N THR A 375 24.59 18.55 0.78
CA THR A 375 25.34 17.73 1.75
C THR A 375 26.41 16.84 1.11
N GLY A 376 26.32 16.62 -0.21
CA GLY A 376 27.15 15.64 -0.93
C GLY A 376 26.71 14.18 -0.72
N LEU A 377 25.73 13.94 0.17
CA LEU A 377 25.16 12.64 0.46
C LEU A 377 23.77 12.50 -0.17
N THR A 378 23.35 11.28 -0.47
CA THR A 378 21.92 11.00 -0.70
C THR A 378 21.20 11.08 0.64
N LEU A 379 20.03 11.72 0.70
CA LEU A 379 19.19 11.80 1.89
C LEU A 379 18.05 10.79 1.76
N GLU A 380 17.96 9.88 2.72
CA GLU A 380 16.91 8.87 2.78
C GLU A 380 15.56 9.45 3.22
N ARG A 381 14.46 8.87 2.74
CA ARG A 381 13.12 9.28 3.18
C ARG A 381 12.93 9.00 4.67
N GLY A 382 12.54 10.00 5.45
CA GLY A 382 12.39 9.85 6.90
C GLY A 382 11.62 10.99 7.59
N PRO A 383 11.16 10.77 8.83
CA PRO A 383 10.56 11.83 9.63
C PRO A 383 11.57 12.94 9.92
N ALA A 384 11.10 14.19 9.91
CA ALA A 384 11.85 15.38 10.19
C ALA A 384 11.11 16.24 11.22
N THR A 385 11.79 16.64 12.29
CA THR A 385 11.28 17.63 13.24
C THR A 385 11.73 19.02 12.80
N VAL A 386 10.80 19.98 12.73
CA VAL A 386 11.09 21.36 12.35
C VAL A 386 11.06 22.25 13.59
N ILE A 387 12.17 22.93 13.83
CA ILE A 387 12.37 23.88 14.94
C ILE A 387 12.72 25.22 14.33
N GLU A 388 12.01 26.27 14.73
CA GLU A 388 12.28 27.63 14.27
C GLU A 388 12.40 28.56 15.48
N ASN A 389 13.48 29.36 15.53
CA ASN A 389 13.76 30.28 16.64
C ASN A 389 13.76 29.60 18.03
N GLY A 390 14.17 28.33 18.07
CA GLY A 390 14.22 27.50 19.28
C GLY A 390 12.88 26.90 19.71
N ASP A 391 11.80 27.14 18.96
CA ASP A 391 10.46 26.62 19.24
C ASP A 391 10.11 25.50 18.24
N TYR A 392 9.44 24.44 18.70
CA TYR A 392 8.89 23.40 17.83
C TYR A 392 7.75 23.97 16.99
N VAL A 393 7.86 23.87 15.66
CA VAL A 393 6.85 24.41 14.73
C VAL A 393 6.15 23.35 13.91
N GLY A 394 6.63 22.10 13.93
CA GLY A 394 5.92 20.99 13.31
C GLY A 394 6.79 19.77 13.02
N GLU A 395 6.16 18.81 12.36
CA GLU A 395 6.76 17.59 11.85
C GLU A 395 6.51 17.48 10.36
N ALA A 396 7.46 16.86 9.68
CA ALA A 396 7.40 16.65 8.26
C ALA A 396 8.03 15.32 7.89
N VAL A 397 7.92 14.95 6.63
CA VAL A 397 8.63 13.80 6.06
C VAL A 397 9.57 14.33 5.00
N LEU A 398 10.88 14.18 5.23
CA LEU A 398 11.90 14.46 4.23
C LEU A 398 11.78 13.40 3.11
N PRO A 399 11.62 13.79 1.85
CA PRO A 399 11.57 12.84 0.73
C PRO A 399 12.97 12.28 0.42
N PHE A 400 13.03 11.11 -0.21
CA PHE A 400 14.31 10.61 -0.74
C PHE A 400 14.87 11.64 -1.73
N THR A 401 16.11 12.10 -1.49
CA THR A 401 16.70 13.22 -2.22
C THR A 401 18.15 12.92 -2.55
N ALA A 402 18.47 12.77 -3.83
CA ALA A 402 19.85 12.60 -4.29
C ALA A 402 20.69 13.86 -4.03
N ALA A 403 22.02 13.72 -4.03
CA ALA A 403 22.92 14.87 -3.93
C ALA A 403 22.67 15.88 -5.07
N GLY A 404 22.60 17.16 -4.72
CA GLY A 404 22.31 18.27 -5.65
C GLY A 404 20.84 18.47 -6.02
N ALA A 405 19.94 17.54 -5.66
CA ALA A 405 18.52 17.65 -5.98
C ALA A 405 17.79 18.65 -5.05
N GLU A 406 16.76 19.30 -5.57
CA GLU A 406 15.85 20.15 -4.80
C GLU A 406 14.76 19.30 -4.12
N PHE A 407 14.34 19.70 -2.92
CA PHE A 407 13.27 19.05 -2.18
C PHE A 407 12.45 20.05 -1.39
N ILE A 408 11.18 19.71 -1.15
CA ILE A 408 10.21 20.54 -0.41
C ILE A 408 9.73 19.76 0.80
N ILE A 409 9.71 20.42 1.96
CA ILE A 409 9.31 19.86 3.25
C ILE A 409 8.11 20.64 3.79
N PRO A 410 6.87 20.14 3.60
CA PRO A 410 5.67 20.71 4.22
C PRO A 410 5.64 20.37 5.72
N TYR A 411 5.50 21.37 6.60
CA TYR A 411 5.60 21.16 8.05
C TYR A 411 4.46 21.76 8.88
N ALA A 412 3.72 22.73 8.35
CA ALA A 412 2.62 23.38 9.08
C ALA A 412 1.52 23.90 8.15
N VAL A 413 0.31 24.04 8.66
CA VAL A 413 -0.83 24.65 7.94
C VAL A 413 -0.90 26.13 8.29
N GLU A 414 -1.03 27.00 7.28
CA GLU A 414 -1.20 28.44 7.47
C GLU A 414 -2.69 28.79 7.60
N LEU A 415 -3.15 28.94 8.84
CA LEU A 415 -4.55 29.20 9.18
C LEU A 415 -4.98 30.65 8.88
N GLY A 416 -4.02 31.58 8.78
CA GLY A 416 -4.25 32.98 8.45
C GLY A 416 -4.69 33.21 7.00
N MET A 417 -4.52 32.22 6.12
CA MET A 417 -4.87 32.28 4.71
C MET A 417 -5.97 31.27 4.40
N ARG A 418 -7.06 31.72 3.76
CA ARG A 418 -8.15 30.84 3.32
C ARG A 418 -8.32 30.93 1.82
N VAL A 419 -8.38 29.79 1.15
CA VAL A 419 -8.63 29.70 -0.28
C VAL A 419 -10.02 29.12 -0.54
N ARG A 420 -10.76 29.74 -1.46
CA ARG A 420 -12.01 29.20 -2.02
C ARG A 420 -11.87 29.02 -3.51
N GLU A 421 -12.36 27.90 -4.01
CA GLU A 421 -12.32 27.58 -5.43
C GLU A 421 -13.70 27.70 -6.06
N GLN A 422 -13.74 28.24 -7.27
CA GLN A 422 -14.90 28.18 -8.15
C GLN A 422 -14.42 27.71 -9.51
N ARG A 423 -15.09 26.72 -10.08
CA ARG A 423 -14.78 26.18 -11.41
C ARG A 423 -15.99 26.20 -12.30
N GLY A 424 -15.75 26.34 -13.58
CA GLY A 424 -16.79 26.20 -14.59
C GLY A 424 -16.19 25.91 -15.95
N SER A 425 -17.07 25.56 -16.88
CA SER A 425 -16.74 25.42 -18.28
C SER A 425 -17.79 26.14 -19.12
N ARG A 426 -17.40 26.51 -20.33
CA ARG A 426 -18.28 27.08 -21.34
C ARG A 426 -17.76 26.72 -22.72
N ILE A 427 -18.68 26.55 -23.65
CA ILE A 427 -18.35 26.33 -25.05
C ILE A 427 -18.43 27.68 -25.76
N GLU A 428 -17.36 28.07 -26.44
CA GLU A 428 -17.31 29.27 -27.28
C GLU A 428 -17.18 28.87 -28.75
N LEU A 429 -18.24 29.14 -29.52
CA LEU A 429 -18.22 29.05 -30.97
C LEU A 429 -17.15 30.00 -31.54
N TYR A 430 -16.14 29.43 -32.17
CA TYR A 430 -15.02 30.14 -32.78
C TYR A 430 -15.22 30.31 -34.29
N GLY A 431 -15.65 29.23 -34.95
CA GLY A 431 -15.77 29.20 -36.39
C GLY A 431 -16.88 28.26 -36.84
N LEU A 432 -17.40 28.51 -38.04
CA LEU A 432 -18.40 27.68 -38.67
C LEU A 432 -18.09 27.58 -40.16
N SER A 433 -18.01 26.37 -40.69
CA SER A 433 -17.80 26.13 -42.12
C SER A 433 -18.72 25.01 -42.63
N ILE A 434 -18.92 24.97 -43.95
CA ILE A 434 -19.63 23.88 -44.62
C ILE A 434 -18.58 22.92 -45.17
N GLN A 435 -18.80 21.62 -44.99
CA GLN A 435 -18.00 20.57 -45.61
C GLN A 435 -18.95 19.43 -46.02
N GLY A 436 -19.15 19.23 -47.31
CA GLY A 436 -20.18 18.31 -47.81
C GLY A 436 -21.57 18.64 -47.26
N ASP A 437 -22.28 17.64 -46.72
CA ASP A 437 -23.61 17.76 -46.11
C ASP A 437 -23.59 18.18 -44.62
N TYR A 438 -22.40 18.46 -44.09
CA TYR A 438 -22.20 18.85 -42.70
C TYR A 438 -21.84 20.32 -42.54
N LEU A 439 -22.35 20.88 -41.46
CA LEU A 439 -21.91 22.12 -40.85
C LEU A 439 -20.85 21.76 -39.80
N LEU A 440 -19.62 22.20 -40.02
CA LEU A 440 -18.50 22.01 -39.10
C LEU A 440 -18.43 23.21 -38.15
N PHE A 441 -18.57 22.91 -36.86
CA PHE A 441 -18.47 23.85 -35.76
C PHE A 441 -17.07 23.72 -35.17
N GLU A 442 -16.32 24.82 -35.18
CA GLU A 442 -15.09 24.95 -34.42
C GLU A 442 -15.42 25.66 -33.12
N GLU A 443 -15.27 24.96 -32.01
CA GLU A 443 -15.70 25.42 -30.70
C GLU A 443 -14.53 25.27 -29.71
N TRP A 444 -14.25 26.32 -28.95
CA TRP A 444 -13.36 26.23 -27.80
C TRP A 444 -14.13 25.66 -26.61
N ASP A 445 -13.73 24.51 -26.07
CA ASP A 445 -14.09 24.14 -24.69
C ASP A 445 -13.19 24.95 -23.76
N VAL A 446 -13.75 26.00 -23.17
CA VAL A 446 -13.08 26.89 -22.24
C VAL A 446 -13.43 26.47 -20.83
N ARG A 447 -12.40 26.12 -20.06
CA ARG A 447 -12.50 25.83 -18.64
C ARG A 447 -11.83 26.93 -17.86
N TRP A 448 -12.44 27.31 -16.74
CA TRP A 448 -11.88 28.30 -15.84
C TRP A 448 -11.89 27.78 -14.42
N HIS A 449 -10.84 28.11 -13.68
CA HIS A 449 -10.69 27.83 -12.28
C HIS A 449 -10.28 29.13 -11.57
N GLU A 450 -11.16 29.66 -10.74
CA GLU A 450 -10.92 30.84 -9.93
C GLU A 450 -10.59 30.43 -8.50
N TYR A 451 -9.44 30.90 -8.02
CA TYR A 451 -8.97 30.79 -6.65
C TYR A 451 -9.13 32.15 -5.98
N GLN A 452 -9.92 32.20 -4.92
CA GLN A 452 -10.11 33.39 -4.09
C GLN A 452 -9.30 33.21 -2.81
N LEU A 453 -8.22 33.97 -2.66
CA LEU A 453 -7.30 33.92 -1.53
C LEU A 453 -7.63 35.06 -0.57
N ASN A 454 -8.00 34.73 0.65
CA ASN A 454 -8.33 35.69 1.70
C ASN A 454 -7.27 35.64 2.80
N ASN A 455 -6.48 36.70 2.91
CA ASN A 455 -5.46 36.87 3.93
C ASN A 455 -6.03 37.59 5.15
N THR A 456 -6.13 36.92 6.28
CA THR A 456 -6.62 37.50 7.54
C THR A 456 -5.51 38.05 8.43
N THR A 457 -4.24 37.88 8.03
CA THR A 457 -3.08 38.28 8.82
C THR A 457 -2.73 39.75 8.62
N THR A 458 -1.82 40.27 9.46
CA THR A 458 -1.31 41.66 9.38
C THR A 458 -0.14 41.82 8.42
N LYS A 459 0.35 40.74 7.80
CA LYS A 459 1.49 40.76 6.87
C LYS A 459 1.04 40.31 5.48
N PRO A 460 1.58 40.90 4.40
CA PRO A 460 1.39 40.35 3.07
C PRO A 460 2.04 38.96 2.98
N MET A 461 1.48 38.10 2.15
CA MET A 461 1.96 36.73 1.93
C MET A 461 1.95 36.41 0.44
N THR A 462 2.93 35.67 -0.04
CA THR A 462 2.95 35.13 -1.41
C THR A 462 2.60 33.64 -1.33
N ILE A 463 1.60 33.22 -2.11
CA ILE A 463 1.08 31.85 -2.12
C ILE A 463 1.36 31.24 -3.49
N LEU A 464 1.94 30.05 -3.51
CA LEU A 464 2.07 29.22 -4.70
C LEU A 464 0.82 28.34 -4.82
N VAL A 465 -0.10 28.74 -5.70
CA VAL A 465 -1.31 27.98 -6.03
C VAL A 465 -0.96 26.89 -7.03
N GLU A 466 -1.02 25.62 -6.61
CA GLU A 466 -0.78 24.46 -7.45
C GLU A 466 -2.05 24.05 -8.21
N HIS A 467 -2.02 24.24 -9.52
CA HIS A 467 -3.10 23.90 -10.44
C HIS A 467 -2.75 22.63 -11.23
N PRO A 468 -3.63 21.62 -11.32
CA PRO A 468 -3.35 20.40 -12.06
C PRO A 468 -3.22 20.68 -13.56
N ARG A 469 -2.26 20.04 -14.22
CA ARG A 469 -2.07 20.14 -15.66
C ARG A 469 -3.02 19.19 -16.36
N THR A 470 -3.88 19.74 -17.22
CA THR A 470 -4.82 18.94 -18.02
C THR A 470 -4.22 18.70 -19.40
N ALA A 471 -4.12 17.44 -19.81
CA ALA A 471 -3.64 17.10 -21.16
C ALA A 471 -4.53 17.73 -22.24
N HIS A 472 -3.92 18.16 -23.35
CA HIS A 472 -4.59 18.76 -24.51
C HIS A 472 -5.30 20.11 -24.27
N TYR A 473 -5.07 20.75 -23.13
CA TYR A 473 -5.58 22.08 -22.83
C TYR A 473 -4.44 23.09 -22.77
N ASP A 474 -4.61 24.19 -23.49
CA ASP A 474 -3.67 25.31 -23.50
C ASP A 474 -4.10 26.40 -22.52
N LEU A 475 -3.13 26.99 -21.82
CA LEU A 475 -3.38 28.20 -21.04
C LEU A 475 -3.68 29.38 -21.96
N PHE A 476 -4.70 30.17 -21.64
CA PHE A 476 -4.97 31.44 -22.29
C PHE A 476 -5.47 32.44 -21.25
N ASP A 477 -5.28 33.75 -21.49
CA ASP A 477 -5.74 34.82 -20.59
C ASP A 477 -5.53 34.49 -19.10
N THR A 478 -4.33 34.01 -18.78
CA THR A 478 -3.93 33.50 -17.46
C THR A 478 -2.54 34.04 -17.15
N PRO A 479 -2.24 34.41 -15.89
CA PRO A 479 -0.88 34.78 -15.49
C PRO A 479 0.14 33.69 -15.83
N LYS A 480 1.40 34.06 -16.06
CA LYS A 480 2.44 33.05 -16.32
C LYS A 480 2.70 32.24 -15.04
N PRO A 481 2.73 30.90 -15.09
CA PRO A 481 3.09 30.10 -13.92
C PRO A 481 4.55 30.38 -13.52
N ALA A 482 4.81 30.40 -12.22
CA ALA A 482 6.14 30.55 -11.64
C ALA A 482 6.96 29.25 -11.77
N GLU A 483 6.28 28.11 -11.66
CA GLU A 483 6.88 26.77 -11.78
C GLU A 483 5.94 25.87 -12.60
N THR A 484 6.49 24.97 -13.40
CA THR A 484 5.71 23.97 -14.14
C THR A 484 6.39 22.62 -14.01
N THR A 485 5.63 21.64 -13.54
CA THR A 485 6.01 20.24 -13.44
C THR A 485 5.26 19.43 -14.50
N GLU A 486 5.48 18.12 -14.52
CA GLU A 486 4.72 17.21 -15.40
C GLU A 486 3.23 17.18 -15.03
N GLU A 487 2.91 17.20 -13.74
CA GLU A 487 1.54 17.03 -13.22
C GLU A 487 0.83 18.35 -12.91
N SER A 488 1.56 19.44 -12.66
CA SER A 488 0.98 20.68 -12.15
C SER A 488 1.72 21.95 -12.59
N MET A 489 1.01 23.07 -12.54
CA MET A 489 1.52 24.42 -12.74
C MET A 489 1.31 25.21 -11.45
N ARG A 490 2.34 25.87 -10.95
CA ARG A 490 2.25 26.69 -9.73
C ARG A 490 2.25 28.16 -10.10
N PHE A 491 1.25 28.89 -9.63
CA PHE A 491 1.09 30.32 -9.83
C PHE A 491 1.43 31.05 -8.53
N ALA A 492 2.37 31.99 -8.58
CA ALA A 492 2.65 32.87 -7.45
C ALA A 492 1.57 33.96 -7.39
N VAL A 493 0.91 34.07 -6.24
CA VAL A 493 -0.15 35.05 -5.98
C VAL A 493 0.24 35.83 -4.74
N ASP A 494 0.44 37.14 -4.89
CA ASP A 494 0.67 38.04 -3.77
C ASP A 494 -0.67 38.42 -3.14
N ALA A 495 -0.88 38.05 -1.89
CA ALA A 495 -2.06 38.35 -1.10
C ALA A 495 -1.72 39.44 -0.05
N PRO A 496 -2.21 40.69 -0.24
CA PRO A 496 -1.98 41.77 0.72
C PRO A 496 -2.53 41.45 2.12
N ALA A 497 -2.04 42.15 3.14
CA ALA A 497 -2.52 41.97 4.51
C ALA A 497 -4.00 42.40 4.65
N LYS A 498 -4.81 41.57 5.32
CA LYS A 498 -6.24 41.82 5.56
C LYS A 498 -7.07 42.07 4.30
N ASP A 499 -6.69 41.45 3.18
CA ASP A 499 -7.33 41.67 1.88
C ASP A 499 -7.60 40.35 1.16
N GLU A 500 -8.37 40.43 0.07
CA GLU A 500 -8.70 39.32 -0.82
C GLU A 500 -8.03 39.52 -2.20
N THR A 501 -7.48 38.45 -2.75
CA THR A 501 -6.89 38.43 -4.09
C THR A 501 -7.41 37.24 -4.88
N LYS A 502 -7.60 37.42 -6.19
CA LYS A 502 -8.13 36.40 -7.07
C LYS A 502 -7.09 35.98 -8.10
N LEU A 503 -6.93 34.67 -8.26
CA LEU A 503 -6.23 34.08 -9.38
C LEU A 503 -7.25 33.35 -10.25
N ARG A 504 -7.32 33.70 -11.53
CA ARG A 504 -8.12 32.97 -12.51
C ARG A 504 -7.20 32.25 -13.49
N VAL A 505 -7.35 30.94 -13.56
CA VAL A 505 -6.67 30.07 -14.52
C VAL A 505 -7.69 29.66 -15.57
N ASN A 506 -7.49 30.11 -16.80
CA ASN A 506 -8.31 29.73 -17.94
C ASN A 506 -7.50 28.79 -18.86
N THR A 507 -8.13 27.67 -19.19
CA THR A 507 -7.60 26.70 -20.15
C THR A 507 -8.60 26.50 -21.28
N ARG A 508 -8.10 26.22 -22.48
CA ARG A 508 -8.96 25.94 -23.63
C ARG A 508 -8.41 24.83 -24.50
N THR A 509 -9.29 24.13 -25.19
CA THR A 509 -8.92 23.22 -26.27
C THR A 509 -9.90 23.36 -27.42
N LEU A 510 -9.41 23.16 -28.65
CA LEU A 510 -10.22 23.31 -29.85
C LEU A 510 -10.92 21.98 -30.14
N HIS A 511 -12.24 22.01 -30.16
CA HIS A 511 -13.07 20.88 -30.56
C HIS A 511 -13.74 21.18 -31.89
N GLN A 512 -13.88 20.13 -32.69
CA GLN A 512 -14.66 20.14 -33.91
C GLN A 512 -15.91 19.28 -33.71
N ARG A 513 -17.06 19.85 -34.02
CA ARG A 513 -18.37 19.19 -33.95
C ARG A 513 -19.03 19.29 -35.32
N ARG A 514 -19.65 18.20 -35.79
CA ARG A 514 -20.34 18.15 -37.08
C ARG A 514 -21.83 17.99 -36.85
N GLU A 515 -22.62 18.78 -37.55
CA GLU A 515 -24.07 18.60 -37.61
C GLU A 515 -24.53 18.59 -39.07
N GLU A 516 -25.49 17.74 -39.40
CA GLU A 516 -26.06 17.75 -40.74
C GLU A 516 -26.80 19.06 -41.00
N ILE A 517 -26.63 19.61 -42.20
CA ILE A 517 -27.27 20.87 -42.60
C ILE A 517 -28.80 20.76 -42.52
N ARG A 518 -29.36 19.59 -42.86
CA ARG A 518 -30.81 19.31 -42.83
C ARG A 518 -31.44 19.41 -41.44
N ASN A 519 -30.63 19.32 -40.37
CA ASN A 519 -31.10 19.39 -38.98
C ASN A 519 -31.00 20.81 -38.39
N GLN A 520 -30.54 21.79 -39.19
CA GLN A 520 -30.43 23.18 -38.75
C GLN A 520 -31.78 23.88 -38.73
N SER A 521 -31.89 24.92 -37.89
CA SER A 521 -33.07 25.78 -37.84
C SER A 521 -32.76 27.17 -38.39
N TYR A 522 -33.75 27.77 -39.05
CA TYR A 522 -33.69 29.15 -39.53
C TYR A 522 -33.31 30.15 -38.41
N VAL A 523 -33.78 29.91 -37.19
CA VAL A 523 -33.48 30.75 -36.00
C VAL A 523 -32.01 30.67 -35.61
N ASN A 524 -31.42 29.46 -35.60
CA ASN A 524 -30.00 29.29 -35.28
C ASN A 524 -29.10 29.89 -36.36
N LEU A 525 -29.44 29.69 -37.64
CA LEU A 525 -28.69 30.26 -38.77
C LEU A 525 -28.69 31.79 -38.74
N SER A 526 -29.84 32.40 -38.47
CA SER A 526 -29.94 33.85 -38.30
C SER A 526 -29.06 34.33 -37.14
N ARG A 527 -28.99 33.57 -36.04
CA ARG A 527 -28.12 33.87 -34.90
C ARG A 527 -26.63 33.75 -35.26
N TYR A 528 -26.25 32.76 -36.07
CA TYR A 528 -24.87 32.57 -36.53
C TYR A 528 -24.44 33.73 -37.45
N LEU A 529 -25.31 34.18 -38.36
CA LEU A 529 -25.07 35.35 -39.19
C LEU A 529 -24.93 36.63 -38.36
N GLN A 530 -25.82 36.85 -37.38
CA GLN A 530 -25.74 38.01 -36.48
C GLN A 530 -24.45 38.05 -35.65
N LYS A 531 -23.94 36.87 -35.27
CA LYS A 531 -22.66 36.72 -34.55
C LYS A 531 -21.43 36.79 -35.47
N GLY A 532 -21.62 36.91 -36.79
CA GLY A 532 -20.54 36.95 -37.76
C GLY A 532 -19.81 35.60 -37.94
N LEU A 533 -20.42 34.48 -37.53
CA LEU A 533 -19.83 33.14 -37.67
C LEU A 533 -19.95 32.60 -39.09
N ILE A 534 -20.88 33.14 -39.88
CA ILE A 534 -21.06 32.87 -41.31
C ILE A 534 -21.26 34.18 -42.06
N ASP A 535 -20.88 34.20 -43.33
CA ASP A 535 -21.19 35.30 -44.24
C ASP A 535 -22.61 35.16 -44.83
N GLN A 536 -23.08 36.23 -45.46
CA GLN A 536 -24.41 36.27 -46.06
C GLN A 536 -24.58 35.18 -47.15
N GLY A 537 -23.54 34.94 -47.96
CA GLY A 537 -23.57 33.91 -49.00
C GLY A 537 -23.74 32.50 -48.44
N THR A 538 -23.05 32.18 -47.34
CA THR A 538 -23.21 30.90 -46.63
C THR A 538 -24.60 30.77 -46.03
N HIS A 539 -25.10 31.82 -45.39
CA HIS A 539 -26.44 31.83 -44.81
C HIS A 539 -27.51 31.53 -45.87
N ASP A 540 -27.46 32.24 -47.00
CA ASP A 540 -28.47 32.13 -48.05
C ASP A 540 -28.44 30.75 -48.72
N LEU A 541 -27.24 30.18 -48.93
CA LEU A 541 -27.09 28.82 -49.42
C LEU A 541 -27.75 27.79 -48.49
N ILE A 542 -27.50 27.87 -47.18
CA ILE A 542 -28.08 26.93 -46.22
C ILE A 542 -29.60 27.09 -46.18
N VAL A 543 -30.10 28.32 -46.21
CA VAL A 543 -31.55 28.61 -46.25
C VAL A 543 -32.20 28.04 -47.51
N GLU A 544 -31.54 28.11 -48.67
CA GLU A 544 -32.03 27.48 -49.90
C GLU A 544 -32.09 25.95 -49.76
N ILE A 545 -31.06 25.32 -49.19
CA ILE A 545 -31.04 23.88 -48.96
C ILE A 545 -32.16 23.47 -48.00
N LEU A 546 -32.35 24.20 -46.90
CA LEU A 546 -33.43 23.91 -45.95
C LEU A 546 -34.82 24.03 -46.60
N LYS A 547 -35.03 24.98 -47.53
CA LYS A 547 -36.28 25.06 -48.29
C LYS A 547 -36.51 23.84 -49.20
N LEU A 548 -35.45 23.28 -49.79
CA LEU A 548 -35.55 22.05 -50.57
C LEU A 548 -35.86 20.85 -49.66
N VAL A 549 -35.23 20.79 -48.48
CA VAL A 549 -35.53 19.78 -47.46
C VAL A 549 -36.98 19.88 -46.97
N ASP A 550 -37.50 21.08 -46.74
CA ASP A 550 -38.89 21.30 -46.35
C ASP A 550 -39.86 20.78 -47.43
N LYS A 551 -39.57 21.02 -48.72
CA LYS A 551 -40.36 20.46 -49.84
C LYS A 551 -40.31 18.93 -49.88
N ILE A 552 -39.13 18.33 -49.68
CA ILE A 552 -38.99 16.87 -49.60
C ILE A 552 -39.83 16.32 -48.45
N ASN A 553 -39.82 17.00 -47.29
CA ASN A 553 -40.63 16.62 -46.14
C ASN A 553 -42.13 16.70 -46.45
N ASP A 554 -42.59 17.75 -47.13
CA ASP A 554 -43.98 17.89 -47.59
C ASP A 554 -44.39 16.76 -48.56
N HIS A 555 -43.53 16.43 -49.54
CA HIS A 555 -43.76 15.32 -50.47
C HIS A 555 -43.79 13.96 -49.76
N ASN A 556 -42.88 13.73 -48.81
CA ASN A 556 -42.87 12.52 -47.98
C ASN A 556 -44.14 12.38 -47.13
N GLN A 557 -44.63 13.49 -46.56
CA GLN A 557 -45.91 13.50 -45.86
C GLN A 557 -47.06 13.15 -46.81
N ARG A 558 -47.05 13.68 -48.03
CA ARG A 558 -48.06 13.37 -49.04
C ARG A 558 -48.03 11.91 -49.50
N LEU A 559 -46.84 11.33 -49.68
CA LEU A 559 -46.67 9.90 -49.95
C LEU A 559 -47.26 9.03 -48.84
N SER A 560 -47.05 9.41 -47.57
CA SER A 560 -47.69 8.73 -46.44
C SER A 560 -49.23 8.82 -46.48
N GLU A 561 -49.79 9.96 -46.90
CA GLU A 561 -51.23 10.10 -47.09
C GLU A 561 -51.76 9.24 -48.25
N ILE A 562 -51.02 9.15 -49.35
CA ILE A 562 -51.34 8.30 -50.51
C ILE A 562 -51.35 6.83 -50.09
N ASP A 563 -50.36 6.37 -49.34
CA ASP A 563 -50.33 4.99 -48.85
C ASP A 563 -51.53 4.68 -47.95
N LYS A 564 -51.86 5.58 -47.02
CA LYS A 564 -53.08 5.46 -46.19
C LYS A 564 -54.36 5.40 -47.03
N LYS A 565 -54.46 6.18 -48.11
CA LYS A 565 -55.60 6.13 -49.05
C LYS A 565 -55.63 4.80 -49.80
N ARG A 566 -54.49 4.33 -50.31
CA ARG A 566 -54.32 3.07 -51.03
C ARG A 566 -54.75 1.88 -50.18
N GLN A 567 -54.33 1.80 -48.92
CA GLN A 567 -54.74 0.76 -47.98
C GLN A 567 -56.28 0.73 -47.77
N LYS A 568 -56.92 1.91 -47.68
CA LYS A 568 -58.39 2.00 -47.61
C LYS A 568 -59.06 1.46 -48.87
N VAL A 569 -58.51 1.74 -50.05
CA VAL A 569 -59.02 1.23 -51.33
C VAL A 569 -58.89 -0.29 -51.41
N TYR A 570 -57.74 -0.87 -51.05
CA TYR A 570 -57.56 -2.32 -51.02
C TYR A 570 -58.52 -3.02 -50.04
N THR A 571 -58.75 -2.42 -48.87
CA THR A 571 -59.71 -2.94 -47.89
C THR A 571 -61.14 -2.93 -48.47
N ALA A 572 -61.52 -1.86 -49.15
CA ALA A 572 -62.82 -1.76 -49.80
C ALA A 572 -62.97 -2.76 -50.96
N GLN A 573 -61.93 -2.99 -51.76
CA GLN A 573 -61.93 -3.99 -52.83
C GLN A 573 -62.14 -5.40 -52.28
N ARG A 574 -61.44 -5.76 -51.19
CA ARG A 574 -61.61 -7.05 -50.52
C ARG A 574 -63.04 -7.25 -50.03
N GLN A 575 -63.62 -6.24 -49.38
CA GLN A 575 -65.02 -6.27 -48.96
C GLN A 575 -65.98 -6.46 -50.14
N ILE A 576 -65.73 -5.80 -51.27
CA ILE A 576 -66.54 -5.97 -52.48
C ILE A 576 -66.39 -7.39 -53.06
N GLN A 577 -65.17 -7.93 -53.10
CA GLN A 577 -64.91 -9.30 -53.56
C GLN A 577 -65.59 -10.36 -52.67
N ASP A 578 -65.47 -10.23 -51.35
CA ASP A 578 -66.12 -11.10 -50.36
C ASP A 578 -67.66 -11.06 -50.52
N ASN A 579 -68.23 -9.85 -50.64
CA ASN A 579 -69.67 -9.66 -50.85
C ASN A 579 -70.17 -10.20 -52.19
N MET A 580 -69.33 -10.21 -53.23
CA MET A 580 -69.67 -10.77 -54.55
C MET A 580 -69.67 -12.29 -54.59
N GLN A 581 -68.83 -12.96 -53.79
CA GLN A 581 -68.79 -14.44 -53.75
C GLN A 581 -70.13 -15.06 -53.32
N ALA A 582 -70.94 -14.32 -52.55
CA ALA A 582 -72.25 -14.76 -52.07
C ALA A 582 -73.41 -14.56 -53.07
N LEU A 583 -73.18 -13.98 -54.25
CA LEU A 583 -74.25 -13.57 -55.19
C LEU A 583 -74.31 -14.41 -56.47
N SER A 584 -75.52 -14.82 -56.89
CA SER A 584 -75.72 -15.59 -58.12
C SER A 584 -75.65 -14.73 -59.41
N THR A 585 -75.46 -15.39 -60.57
CA THR A 585 -75.26 -14.74 -61.88
C THR A 585 -76.55 -14.46 -62.65
N LYS A 586 -77.74 -14.78 -62.12
CA LYS A 586 -79.02 -14.64 -62.85
C LYS A 586 -80.10 -13.99 -61.98
N GLY A 587 -80.95 -13.15 -62.58
CA GLY A 587 -82.06 -12.46 -61.91
C GLY A 587 -81.64 -11.19 -61.17
N ARG A 588 -82.42 -10.76 -60.17
CA ARG A 588 -82.20 -9.51 -59.40
C ARG A 588 -80.82 -9.44 -58.73
N GLU A 589 -80.24 -10.58 -58.36
CA GLU A 589 -78.89 -10.67 -57.78
C GLU A 589 -77.77 -10.34 -58.79
N GLY A 590 -77.97 -10.67 -60.07
CA GLY A 590 -77.02 -10.33 -61.14
C GLY A 590 -76.88 -8.82 -61.36
N HIS A 591 -77.96 -8.05 -61.17
CA HIS A 591 -77.89 -6.58 -61.25
C HIS A 591 -77.07 -5.97 -60.09
N VAL A 592 -77.14 -6.55 -58.89
CA VAL A 592 -76.32 -6.11 -57.74
C VAL A 592 -74.85 -6.43 -57.97
N ARG A 593 -74.56 -7.60 -58.55
CA ARG A 593 -73.20 -8.00 -58.94
C ARG A 593 -72.60 -7.05 -59.97
N ASN A 594 -73.35 -6.64 -61.00
CA ASN A 594 -72.85 -5.66 -61.97
C ASN A 594 -72.48 -4.33 -61.32
N ARG A 595 -73.27 -3.85 -60.35
CA ARG A 595 -72.95 -2.62 -59.59
C ARG A 595 -71.67 -2.74 -58.77
N TYR A 596 -71.35 -3.93 -58.26
CA TYR A 596 -70.08 -4.18 -57.58
C TYR A 596 -68.90 -4.24 -58.54
N VAL A 597 -69.09 -4.77 -59.75
CA VAL A 597 -68.07 -4.73 -60.82
C VAL A 597 -67.76 -3.28 -61.21
N ASP A 598 -68.77 -2.45 -61.45
CA ASP A 598 -68.58 -1.02 -61.76
C ASP A 598 -67.82 -0.30 -60.63
N ARG A 599 -68.10 -0.67 -59.37
CA ARG A 599 -67.40 -0.12 -58.21
C ARG A 599 -65.95 -0.60 -58.10
N LEU A 600 -65.64 -1.83 -58.51
CA LEU A 600 -64.27 -2.33 -58.62
C LEU A 600 -63.51 -1.63 -59.74
N GLU A 601 -64.13 -1.39 -60.89
CA GLU A 601 -63.52 -0.61 -61.96
C GLU A 601 -63.21 0.83 -61.50
N ALA A 602 -64.11 1.46 -60.74
CA ALA A 602 -63.87 2.77 -60.14
C ALA A 602 -62.72 2.78 -59.11
N THR A 603 -62.53 1.69 -58.35
CA THR A 603 -61.39 1.58 -57.42
C THR A 603 -60.07 1.33 -58.15
N GLU A 604 -60.05 0.54 -59.22
CA GLU A 604 -58.87 0.38 -60.08
C GLU A 604 -58.44 1.71 -60.73
N ASN A 605 -59.40 2.49 -61.23
CA ASN A 605 -59.12 3.83 -61.74
C ASN A 605 -58.55 4.75 -60.64
N SER A 606 -59.07 4.65 -59.41
CA SER A 606 -58.56 5.40 -58.26
C SER A 606 -57.14 4.98 -57.87
N LEU A 607 -56.82 3.68 -57.88
CA LEU A 607 -55.47 3.16 -57.65
C LEU A 607 -54.49 3.63 -58.74
N SER A 608 -54.92 3.64 -60.00
CA SER A 608 -54.11 4.15 -61.10
C SER A 608 -53.74 5.62 -60.92
N VAL A 609 -54.68 6.46 -60.47
CA VAL A 609 -54.43 7.87 -60.16
C VAL A 609 -53.46 8.02 -58.99
N LEU A 610 -53.66 7.27 -57.90
CA LEU A 610 -52.77 7.30 -56.73
C LEU A 610 -51.34 6.85 -57.08
N ASN A 611 -51.18 5.80 -57.89
CA ASN A 611 -49.87 5.32 -58.33
C ASN A 611 -49.15 6.34 -59.23
N LYS A 612 -49.89 7.08 -60.08
CA LYS A 612 -49.31 8.18 -60.87
C LYS A 612 -48.87 9.35 -59.99
N GLU A 613 -49.68 9.72 -58.99
CA GLU A 613 -49.32 10.77 -58.02
C GLU A 613 -48.09 10.36 -57.21
N GLU A 614 -48.00 9.10 -56.76
CA GLU A 614 -46.82 8.55 -56.06
C GLU A 614 -45.56 8.59 -56.93
N ALA A 615 -45.62 8.12 -58.18
CA ALA A 615 -44.47 8.11 -59.07
C ALA A 615 -43.97 9.53 -59.38
N LEU A 616 -44.88 10.50 -59.55
CA LEU A 616 -44.51 11.91 -59.75
C LEU A 616 -43.82 12.48 -58.51
N LEU A 617 -44.38 12.27 -57.32
CA LEU A 617 -43.79 12.76 -56.07
C LEU A 617 -42.42 12.13 -55.78
N GLN A 618 -42.24 10.83 -56.08
CA GLN A 618 -40.95 10.16 -55.96
C GLN A 618 -39.91 10.75 -56.91
N GLN A 619 -40.29 10.99 -58.17
CA GLN A 619 -39.42 11.64 -59.15
C GLN A 619 -39.05 13.07 -58.73
N GLU A 620 -40.00 13.83 -58.18
CA GLU A 620 -39.75 15.18 -57.65
C GLU A 620 -38.79 15.16 -56.45
N ILE A 621 -38.93 14.19 -55.53
CA ILE A 621 -37.99 14.02 -54.41
C ILE A 621 -36.57 13.72 -54.93
N GLU A 622 -36.40 12.78 -55.86
CA GLU A 622 -35.09 12.46 -56.44
C GLU A 622 -34.44 13.68 -57.11
N GLN A 623 -35.23 14.51 -57.79
CA GLN A 623 -34.74 15.76 -58.40
C GLN A 623 -34.29 16.78 -57.35
N LEU A 624 -35.06 16.96 -56.27
CA LEU A 624 -34.73 17.87 -55.17
C LEU A 624 -33.47 17.40 -54.42
N GLU A 625 -33.31 16.09 -54.21
CA GLU A 625 -32.11 15.51 -53.60
C GLU A 625 -30.85 15.74 -54.46
N ALA A 626 -30.96 15.53 -55.78
CA ALA A 626 -29.88 15.82 -56.71
C ALA A 626 -29.52 17.32 -56.76
N GLU A 627 -30.51 18.20 -56.62
CA GLU A 627 -30.29 19.64 -56.53
C GLU A 627 -29.54 20.04 -55.25
N ILE A 628 -29.90 19.43 -54.10
CA ILE A 628 -29.17 19.62 -52.84
C ILE A 628 -27.71 19.19 -52.99
N GLU A 629 -27.46 17.98 -53.51
CA GLU A 629 -26.09 17.46 -53.69
C GLU A 629 -25.25 18.38 -54.59
N LYS A 630 -25.85 18.91 -55.67
CA LYS A 630 -25.18 19.85 -56.57
C LYS A 630 -24.84 21.16 -55.87
N LYS A 631 -25.74 21.71 -55.04
CA LYS A 631 -25.50 22.94 -54.27
C LYS A 631 -24.40 22.78 -53.21
N LEU A 632 -24.27 21.59 -52.63
CA LEU A 632 -23.21 21.27 -51.67
C LEU A 632 -21.83 21.15 -52.33
N LYS A 633 -21.74 20.52 -53.50
CA LYS A 633 -20.47 20.36 -54.26
C LYS A 633 -19.88 21.66 -54.83
N ILE A 634 -20.64 22.75 -54.90
CA ILE A 634 -20.17 24.04 -55.42
C ILE A 634 -19.28 24.77 -54.41
N LYS A 635 -19.27 24.33 -53.14
CA LYS A 635 -18.60 25.02 -52.03
C LYS A 635 -17.45 24.23 -51.38
N ASP A 636 -17.29 22.95 -51.73
CA ASP A 636 -16.03 22.22 -51.51
C ASP A 636 -14.95 22.75 -52.47
#